data_AF-C6H108-F1
#
_entry.id   AF-C6H108-F1
#
_cell.length_a   1.000
_cell.length_b   1.000
_cell.length_c   1.000
_cell.angle_alpha   90.00
_cell.angle_beta   90.00
_cell.angle_gamma   90.00
#
_symmetry.space_group_name_H-M   'P 1'
#
loop_
_entity.id
_entity.type
_entity.pdbx_description
1 polymer ?
#
loop_
_entity_poly.entity_id
_entity_poly.type
_entity_poly.pdbx_seq_one_letter_code
_entity_poly.pdbx_strand_id
1 'polypeptide(L)'
;IDIEVYTPQENKIPDPREAEYEVISVALVGSDGLRRVLMLRRPGNNAELRYRPDYEVIFFDSEYELIREVLKTITQYPVVVTFNGDNFDLPYIYNRALALGISKEEIPIAAKRDYVSVAPGVHIDMYKFFAIKAIEAYAFGGVYRGERGLDGIAYAILGVGKLERQKNVSRMGYWELAEYNYRDALITLYFTLYNGEMVMKLILLLSRIAKMPIEDITRSQVSAWIRNMLYYEHRRRGWLIPNKEDILKEKGSVHTKAIIKGKKYAGAVVLDPPLGIFFDVYVLDFASLYPTIISKWNLSYETVNCKPDAERPLPELPHTVCRDKPGLTSTLVGILRDLRVHVYKKLAKKAPTPAERQLYDVVQSAMKVFINAS
;
A
#
# COMPACT_ATOMS: atom_id res chain seq x y z
N ILE A 1 11.71 -11.09 2.28
CA ILE A 1 11.71 -12.44 2.90
C ILE A 1 10.46 -13.15 2.42
N ASP A 2 10.55 -14.45 2.19
CA ASP A 2 9.45 -15.34 1.84
C ASP A 2 9.71 -16.73 2.47
N ILE A 3 8.66 -17.41 2.96
CA ILE A 3 8.78 -18.74 3.57
C ILE A 3 8.01 -19.80 2.79
N GLU A 4 8.52 -21.02 2.84
CA GLU A 4 7.79 -22.21 2.42
C GLU A 4 7.69 -23.20 3.58
N VAL A 5 6.48 -23.70 3.78
CA VAL A 5 6.11 -24.56 4.90
C VAL A 5 5.72 -25.93 4.38
N TYR A 6 6.16 -26.98 5.06
CA TYR A 6 5.72 -28.34 4.77
C TYR A 6 4.19 -28.42 4.89
N THR A 7 3.56 -28.87 3.83
CA THR A 7 2.11 -29.01 3.75
C THR A 7 1.75 -30.44 3.33
N PRO A 8 1.14 -31.26 4.20
CA PRO A 8 0.80 -32.65 3.88
C PRO A 8 -0.34 -32.79 2.87
N GLN A 9 -1.22 -31.79 2.78
CA GLN A 9 -2.37 -31.76 1.86
C GLN A 9 -2.22 -30.66 0.82
N GLU A 10 -2.39 -30.99 -0.45
CA GLU A 10 -2.06 -30.09 -1.57
C GLU A 10 -2.82 -28.76 -1.59
N ASN A 11 -4.04 -28.72 -1.04
CA ASN A 11 -4.94 -27.56 -1.11
C ASN A 11 -5.25 -26.92 0.24
N LYS A 12 -4.51 -27.29 1.31
CA LYS A 12 -4.73 -26.71 2.64
C LYS A 12 -3.60 -25.76 2.98
N ILE A 13 -3.90 -24.47 3.08
CA ILE A 13 -2.93 -23.48 3.57
C ILE A 13 -2.72 -23.74 5.08
N PRO A 14 -1.48 -23.91 5.56
CA PRO A 14 -1.19 -24.02 6.99
C PRO A 14 -1.73 -22.83 7.78
N ASP A 15 -2.26 -23.06 8.99
CA ASP A 15 -2.66 -21.94 9.86
C ASP A 15 -1.42 -21.33 10.52
N PRO A 16 -1.09 -20.06 10.26
CA PRO A 16 0.09 -19.42 10.83
C PRO A 16 -0.03 -19.12 12.33
N ARG A 17 -1.22 -19.25 12.93
CA ARG A 17 -1.41 -19.19 14.38
C ARG A 17 -0.96 -20.46 15.08
N GLU A 18 -1.27 -21.61 14.50
CA GLU A 18 -0.92 -22.92 15.05
C GLU A 18 0.52 -23.31 14.68
N ALA A 19 0.97 -22.94 13.47
CA ALA A 19 2.32 -23.23 12.96
C ALA A 19 2.75 -24.70 13.14
N GLU A 20 1.82 -25.62 12.86
CA GLU A 20 1.95 -27.07 13.13
C GLU A 20 3.13 -27.72 12.39
N TYR A 21 3.39 -27.27 11.16
CA TYR A 21 4.36 -27.91 10.27
C TYR A 21 5.68 -27.15 10.19
N GLU A 22 6.74 -27.86 9.81
CA GLU A 22 8.08 -27.30 9.69
C GLU A 22 8.18 -26.30 8.54
N VAL A 23 8.91 -25.21 8.76
CA VAL A 23 9.40 -24.32 7.71
C VAL A 23 10.51 -25.06 6.96
N ILE A 24 10.25 -25.39 5.70
CA ILE A 24 11.16 -26.20 4.87
C ILE A 24 12.16 -25.34 4.11
N SER A 25 11.83 -24.08 3.82
CA SER A 25 12.80 -23.13 3.29
C SER A 25 12.41 -21.68 3.55
N VAL A 26 13.40 -20.79 3.59
CA VAL A 26 13.21 -19.33 3.71
C VAL A 26 14.14 -18.63 2.75
N ALA A 27 13.60 -17.79 1.87
CA ALA A 27 14.41 -16.93 1.00
C ALA A 27 14.60 -15.54 1.62
N LEU A 28 15.86 -15.12 1.67
CA LEU A 28 16.32 -13.84 2.18
C LEU A 28 17.05 -13.12 1.07
N VAL A 29 16.44 -12.04 0.57
CA VAL A 29 16.97 -11.20 -0.50
C VAL A 29 17.00 -9.77 -0.01
N GLY A 30 18.17 -9.13 -0.06
CA GLY A 30 18.43 -7.78 0.43
C GLY A 30 18.86 -6.81 -0.67
N SER A 31 18.56 -5.52 -0.46
CA SER A 31 18.98 -4.44 -1.37
C SER A 31 20.49 -4.19 -1.38
N ASP A 32 21.20 -4.71 -0.37
CA ASP A 32 22.66 -4.70 -0.21
C ASP A 32 23.36 -5.84 -0.96
N GLY A 33 22.61 -6.67 -1.69
CA GLY A 33 23.14 -7.80 -2.44
C GLY A 33 23.03 -9.15 -1.74
N LEU A 34 22.47 -9.21 -0.53
CA LEU A 34 22.15 -10.50 0.11
C LEU A 34 21.21 -11.32 -0.77
N ARG A 35 21.58 -12.56 -1.08
CA ARG A 35 20.78 -13.51 -1.86
C ARG A 35 20.99 -14.93 -1.33
N ARG A 36 20.14 -15.35 -0.40
CA ARG A 36 20.24 -16.65 0.27
C ARG A 36 18.90 -17.39 0.30
N VAL A 37 18.97 -18.70 0.21
CA VAL A 37 17.87 -19.61 0.56
C VAL A 37 18.34 -20.51 1.69
N LEU A 38 17.72 -20.36 2.86
CA LEU A 38 17.93 -21.25 3.99
C LEU A 38 17.03 -22.47 3.79
N MET A 39 17.59 -23.67 3.90
CA MET A 39 16.93 -24.91 3.53
C MET A 39 17.01 -25.93 4.67
N LEU A 40 15.86 -26.49 5.09
CA LEU A 40 15.83 -27.58 6.07
C LEU A 40 16.13 -28.91 5.38
N ARG A 41 17.07 -29.71 5.92
CA ARG A 41 17.32 -31.06 5.41
C ARG A 41 16.14 -31.97 5.74
N ARG A 42 15.62 -32.64 4.71
CA ARG A 42 14.51 -33.59 4.76
C ARG A 42 15.00 -35.02 4.50
N PRO A 43 14.55 -36.01 5.29
CA PRO A 43 14.87 -37.42 5.05
C PRO A 43 14.47 -37.87 3.64
N GLY A 44 15.33 -38.62 2.96
CA GLY A 44 15.02 -39.23 1.65
C GLY A 44 15.18 -38.30 0.43
N ASN A 45 15.50 -37.02 0.62
CA ASN A 45 15.90 -36.14 -0.47
C ASN A 45 17.43 -36.05 -0.53
N ASN A 46 18.04 -36.76 -1.47
CA ASN A 46 19.42 -36.53 -1.89
C ASN A 46 19.37 -35.75 -3.20
N ALA A 47 19.87 -34.52 -3.23
CA ALA A 47 20.05 -33.82 -4.48
C ALA A 47 21.28 -32.93 -4.43
N GLU A 48 22.17 -33.16 -5.38
CA GLU A 48 23.19 -32.21 -5.82
C GLU A 48 22.51 -30.87 -6.11
N LEU A 49 22.88 -29.84 -5.35
CA LEU A 49 22.58 -28.48 -5.77
C LEU A 49 23.41 -28.20 -7.01
N ARG A 50 22.76 -27.94 -8.14
CA ARG A 50 23.44 -27.25 -9.24
C ARG A 50 23.85 -25.88 -8.74
N TYR A 51 25.14 -25.59 -8.77
CA TYR A 51 25.66 -24.26 -8.46
C TYR A 51 24.92 -23.20 -9.27
N ARG A 52 24.43 -22.16 -8.60
CA ARG A 52 23.87 -20.97 -9.22
C ARG A 52 24.70 -19.76 -8.76
N PRO A 53 25.15 -18.89 -9.68
CA PRO A 53 25.84 -17.67 -9.30
C PRO A 53 24.90 -16.63 -8.67
N ASP A 54 23.57 -16.79 -8.83
CA ASP A 54 22.59 -15.78 -8.45
C ASP A 54 22.27 -15.77 -6.94
N TYR A 55 22.37 -16.89 -6.24
CA TYR A 55 22.06 -17.01 -4.81
C TYR A 55 22.77 -18.20 -4.17
N GLU A 56 23.01 -18.10 -2.87
CA GLU A 56 23.59 -19.16 -2.04
C GLU A 56 22.47 -19.98 -1.38
N VAL A 57 22.63 -21.31 -1.33
CA VAL A 57 21.73 -22.19 -0.57
C VAL A 57 22.47 -22.70 0.65
N ILE A 58 21.92 -22.47 1.84
CA ILE A 58 22.49 -22.88 3.11
C ILE A 58 21.59 -23.94 3.74
N PHE A 59 22.14 -25.12 3.99
CA PHE A 59 21.39 -26.22 4.62
C PHE A 59 21.52 -26.19 6.13
N PHE A 60 20.40 -26.47 6.80
CA PHE A 60 20.29 -26.64 8.24
C PHE A 60 19.76 -28.04 8.54
N ASP A 61 20.38 -28.69 9.53
CA ASP A 61 19.92 -30.01 10.03
C ASP A 61 18.80 -29.87 11.08
N SER A 62 18.60 -28.65 11.61
CA SER A 62 17.61 -28.33 12.62
C SER A 62 16.82 -27.09 12.21
N GLU A 63 15.49 -27.17 12.32
CA GLU A 63 14.61 -26.03 12.08
C GLU A 63 14.86 -24.90 13.08
N TYR A 64 15.27 -25.23 14.31
CA TYR A 64 15.64 -24.24 15.34
C TYR A 64 16.75 -23.32 14.85
N GLU A 65 17.83 -23.88 14.29
CA GLU A 65 18.96 -23.10 13.77
C GLU A 65 18.59 -22.31 12.52
N LEU A 66 17.73 -22.89 11.65
CA LEU A 66 17.20 -22.20 10.48
C LEU A 66 16.42 -20.94 10.91
N ILE A 67 15.47 -21.09 11.83
CA ILE A 67 14.65 -19.97 12.32
C ILE A 67 15.51 -18.94 13.04
N ARG A 68 16.50 -19.34 13.85
CA ARG A 68 17.43 -18.38 14.48
C ARG A 68 18.22 -17.56 13.47
N GLU A 69 18.71 -18.16 12.39
CA GLU A 69 19.42 -17.42 11.35
C GLU A 69 18.46 -16.45 10.62
N VAL A 70 17.18 -16.81 10.44
CA VAL A 70 16.15 -15.88 9.93
C VAL A 70 15.99 -14.68 10.86
N LEU A 71 15.75 -14.90 12.16
CA LEU A 71 15.54 -13.83 13.14
C LEU A 71 16.76 -12.91 13.25
N LYS A 72 17.97 -13.49 13.24
CA LYS A 72 19.24 -12.75 13.22
C LYS A 72 19.45 -11.96 11.93
N THR A 73 18.98 -12.45 10.79
CA THR A 73 19.13 -11.75 9.51
C THR A 73 18.17 -10.59 9.42
N ILE A 74 16.87 -10.78 9.72
CA ILE A 74 15.86 -9.72 9.57
C ILE A 74 16.12 -8.53 10.52
N THR A 75 16.76 -8.74 11.67
CA THR A 75 17.13 -7.68 12.62
C THR A 75 18.25 -6.76 12.12
N GLN A 76 19.03 -7.19 11.12
CA GLN A 76 20.09 -6.38 10.51
C GLN A 76 19.54 -5.37 9.51
N TYR A 77 18.28 -5.52 9.08
CA TYR A 77 17.65 -4.65 8.11
C TYR A 77 16.68 -3.66 8.79
N PRO A 78 16.74 -2.35 8.45
CA PRO A 78 15.81 -1.36 9.01
C PRO A 78 14.40 -1.49 8.43
N VAL A 79 14.25 -2.19 7.30
CA VAL A 79 12.96 -2.42 6.63
C VAL A 79 12.89 -3.88 6.23
N VAL A 80 11.88 -4.59 6.74
CA VAL A 80 11.55 -5.94 6.31
C VAL A 80 10.36 -5.87 5.36
N VAL A 81 10.48 -6.52 4.20
CA VAL A 81 9.45 -6.52 3.16
C VAL A 81 8.99 -7.95 2.89
N THR A 82 7.67 -8.11 2.84
CA THR A 82 6.97 -9.37 2.53
C THR A 82 5.87 -9.12 1.50
N PHE A 83 5.28 -10.20 0.99
CA PHE A 83 4.01 -10.13 0.28
C PHE A 83 3.01 -11.02 1.01
N ASN A 84 2.01 -10.42 1.69
CA ASN A 84 1.05 -11.08 2.57
C ASN A 84 1.64 -11.60 3.90
N GLY A 85 2.81 -11.09 4.31
CA GLY A 85 3.49 -11.54 5.52
C GLY A 85 2.83 -11.09 6.83
N ASP A 86 1.94 -10.10 6.83
CA ASP A 86 1.11 -9.80 8.01
C ASP A 86 0.19 -10.98 8.35
N ASN A 87 -0.28 -11.69 7.33
CA ASN A 87 -1.28 -12.73 7.47
C ASN A 87 -0.68 -14.14 7.46
N PHE A 88 0.59 -14.32 7.08
CA PHE A 88 1.21 -15.65 6.95
C PHE A 88 2.65 -15.67 7.47
N ASP A 89 3.64 -15.17 6.71
CA ASP A 89 5.07 -15.39 6.94
C ASP A 89 5.52 -15.04 8.36
N LEU A 90 5.26 -13.81 8.81
CA LEU A 90 5.76 -13.33 10.09
C LEU A 90 5.02 -13.96 11.29
N PRO A 91 3.68 -14.08 11.30
CA PRO A 91 3.01 -14.85 12.34
C PRO A 91 3.47 -16.32 12.38
N TYR A 92 3.69 -16.95 11.22
CA TYR A 92 4.17 -18.34 11.15
C TYR A 92 5.55 -18.47 11.77
N ILE A 93 6.52 -17.63 11.36
CA ILE A 93 7.87 -17.60 11.95
C ILE A 93 7.81 -17.38 13.46
N TYR A 94 6.99 -16.41 13.93
CA TYR A 94 6.85 -16.10 15.35
C TYR A 94 6.35 -17.31 16.16
N ASN A 95 5.25 -17.93 15.74
CA ASN A 95 4.66 -19.06 16.47
C ASN A 95 5.54 -20.30 16.38
N ARG A 96 6.19 -20.53 15.22
CA ARG A 96 7.15 -21.63 15.06
C ARG A 96 8.39 -21.45 15.93
N ALA A 97 8.93 -20.23 16.03
CA ALA A 97 10.04 -19.92 16.93
C ALA A 97 9.72 -20.27 18.38
N LEU A 98 8.51 -19.90 18.86
CA LEU A 98 8.06 -20.27 20.20
C LEU A 98 7.91 -21.78 20.38
N ALA A 99 7.33 -22.49 19.40
CA ALA A 99 7.18 -23.93 19.44
C ALA A 99 8.52 -24.69 19.47
N LEU A 100 9.55 -24.12 18.86
CA LEU A 100 10.93 -24.64 18.86
C LEU A 100 11.73 -24.26 20.13
N GLY A 101 11.13 -23.50 21.05
CA GLY A 101 11.75 -23.12 22.32
C GLY A 101 12.62 -21.86 22.27
N ILE A 102 12.50 -21.02 21.24
CA ILE A 102 13.14 -19.69 21.20
C ILE A 102 12.39 -18.76 22.17
N SER A 103 13.12 -18.07 23.03
CA SER A 103 12.50 -17.15 24.01
C SER A 103 11.82 -15.97 23.30
N LYS A 104 10.75 -15.45 23.89
CA LYS A 104 9.97 -14.35 23.28
C LYS A 104 10.80 -13.08 23.11
N GLU A 105 11.75 -12.86 24.01
CA GLU A 105 12.67 -11.71 24.03
C GLU A 105 13.67 -11.74 22.86
N GLU A 106 13.98 -12.93 22.33
CA GLU A 106 14.83 -13.12 21.16
C GLU A 106 14.06 -12.94 19.83
N ILE A 107 12.73 -12.88 19.85
CA ILE A 107 11.91 -12.80 18.64
C ILE A 107 11.62 -11.32 18.31
N PRO A 108 12.21 -10.75 17.25
CA PRO A 108 12.02 -9.34 16.84
C PRO A 108 10.63 -9.07 16.24
N ILE A 109 9.79 -10.08 16.07
CA ILE A 109 8.49 -10.01 15.43
C ILE A 109 7.44 -9.73 16.51
N ALA A 110 6.71 -8.61 16.37
CA ALA A 110 5.69 -8.20 17.32
C ALA A 110 4.34 -8.00 16.63
N ALA A 111 3.32 -8.70 17.11
CA ALA A 111 1.94 -8.42 16.75
C ALA A 111 1.53 -7.03 17.28
N LYS A 112 1.05 -6.18 16.38
CA LYS A 112 0.25 -5.00 16.69
C LYS A 112 -1.22 -5.38 16.56
N ARG A 113 -2.12 -4.42 16.85
CA ARG A 113 -3.57 -4.68 16.86
C ARG A 113 -4.08 -5.31 15.56
N ASP A 114 -3.61 -4.82 14.41
CA ASP A 114 -4.14 -5.18 13.10
C ASP A 114 -3.06 -5.64 12.09
N TYR A 115 -1.80 -5.75 12.52
CA TYR A 115 -0.66 -6.09 11.66
C TYR A 115 0.54 -6.61 12.45
N VAL A 116 1.60 -7.05 11.76
CA VAL A 116 2.85 -7.48 12.38
C VAL A 116 3.95 -6.48 12.07
N SER A 117 4.77 -6.16 13.08
CA SER A 117 5.94 -5.29 12.96
C SER A 117 7.21 -6.06 13.30
N VAL A 118 8.37 -5.58 12.84
CA VAL A 118 9.67 -6.21 13.10
C VAL A 118 10.62 -5.17 13.68
N ALA A 119 11.01 -5.34 14.95
CA ALA A 119 11.96 -4.47 15.63
C ALA A 119 13.42 -4.84 15.27
N PRO A 120 14.37 -3.88 15.26
CA PRO A 120 14.19 -2.45 15.53
C PRO A 120 13.66 -1.64 14.34
N GLY A 121 13.44 -2.30 13.19
CA GLY A 121 13.00 -1.68 11.95
C GLY A 121 11.49 -1.48 11.84
N VAL A 122 11.03 -1.51 10.60
CA VAL A 122 9.61 -1.49 10.23
C VAL A 122 9.30 -2.61 9.24
N HIS A 123 8.05 -3.08 9.24
CA HIS A 123 7.57 -4.08 8.30
C HIS A 123 6.62 -3.48 7.25
N ILE A 124 6.95 -3.67 5.97
CA ILE A 124 6.10 -3.31 4.84
C ILE A 124 5.56 -4.58 4.20
N ASP A 125 4.26 -4.82 4.37
CA ASP A 125 3.54 -5.84 3.62
C ASP A 125 3.07 -5.25 2.27
N MET A 126 3.69 -5.72 1.18
CA MET A 126 3.38 -5.25 -0.18
C MET A 126 1.97 -5.64 -0.64
N TYR A 127 1.44 -6.76 -0.16
CA TYR A 127 0.08 -7.17 -0.50
C TYR A 127 -0.92 -6.14 0.02
N LYS A 128 -0.76 -5.69 1.27
CA LYS A 128 -1.62 -4.65 1.86
C LYS A 128 -1.48 -3.33 1.12
N PHE A 129 -0.26 -2.92 0.77
CA PHE A 129 -0.01 -1.68 0.05
C PHE A 129 -0.67 -1.67 -1.34
N PHE A 130 -0.45 -2.72 -2.14
CA PHE A 130 -1.04 -2.80 -3.48
C PHE A 130 -2.55 -3.00 -3.46
N ALA A 131 -3.13 -3.52 -2.37
CA ALA A 131 -4.58 -3.65 -2.21
C ALA A 131 -5.31 -2.30 -2.00
N ILE A 132 -4.58 -1.20 -1.74
CA ILE A 132 -5.14 0.13 -1.53
C ILE A 132 -5.68 0.68 -2.86
N LYS A 133 -7.00 0.93 -2.92
CA LYS A 133 -7.69 1.25 -4.18
C LYS A 133 -7.19 2.51 -4.87
N ALA A 134 -6.79 3.50 -4.09
CA ALA A 134 -6.26 4.73 -4.64
C ALA A 134 -4.81 4.57 -5.18
N ILE A 135 -4.02 3.66 -4.60
CA ILE A 135 -2.71 3.30 -5.13
C ILE A 135 -2.88 2.60 -6.48
N GLU A 136 -3.74 1.58 -6.53
CA GLU A 136 -4.12 0.87 -7.76
C GLU A 136 -4.57 1.84 -8.85
N ALA A 137 -5.58 2.66 -8.56
CA ALA A 137 -6.21 3.52 -9.58
C ALA A 137 -5.36 4.73 -9.96
N TYR A 138 -4.74 5.42 -9.01
CA TYR A 138 -4.17 6.75 -9.27
C TYR A 138 -2.66 6.77 -9.39
N ALA A 139 -1.94 5.96 -8.59
CA ALA A 139 -0.49 5.88 -8.64
C ALA A 139 -0.03 4.96 -9.77
N PHE A 140 -0.70 3.81 -9.95
CA PHE A 140 -0.38 2.82 -10.98
C PHE A 140 -1.33 2.83 -12.18
N GLY A 141 -2.27 3.79 -12.24
CA GLY A 141 -3.16 3.94 -13.41
C GLY A 141 -4.12 2.77 -13.66
N GLY A 142 -4.29 1.87 -12.69
CA GLY A 142 -5.14 0.70 -12.80
C GLY A 142 -4.54 -0.46 -13.60
N VAL A 143 -3.22 -0.50 -13.84
CA VAL A 143 -2.58 -1.55 -14.65
C VAL A 143 -2.76 -2.97 -14.10
N TYR A 144 -2.96 -3.10 -12.79
CA TYR A 144 -3.19 -4.38 -12.11
C TYR A 144 -4.62 -4.50 -11.57
N ARG A 145 -5.59 -3.80 -12.18
CA ARG A 145 -6.98 -3.80 -11.71
C ARG A 145 -7.56 -5.22 -11.74
N GLY A 146 -8.02 -5.68 -10.58
CA GLY A 146 -8.58 -7.03 -10.42
C GLY A 146 -7.55 -8.05 -9.93
N GLU A 147 -6.26 -7.79 -10.11
CA GLU A 147 -5.18 -8.66 -9.64
C GLU A 147 -4.93 -8.48 -8.14
N ARG A 148 -4.71 -9.61 -7.46
CA ARG A 148 -4.49 -9.66 -6.01
C ARG A 148 -3.27 -10.47 -5.60
N GLY A 149 -2.86 -11.43 -6.43
CA GLY A 149 -1.69 -12.26 -6.19
C GLY A 149 -0.39 -11.55 -6.54
N LEU A 150 0.70 -12.03 -5.95
CA LEU A 150 2.05 -11.57 -6.25
C LEU A 150 2.35 -11.66 -7.76
N ASP A 151 1.98 -12.77 -8.40
CA ASP A 151 2.25 -13.01 -9.83
C ASP A 151 1.57 -11.98 -10.75
N GLY A 152 0.24 -11.84 -10.67
CA GLY A 152 -0.50 -10.90 -11.52
C GLY A 152 -0.08 -9.43 -11.32
N ILE A 153 0.18 -9.03 -10.06
CA ILE A 153 0.64 -7.66 -9.76
C ILE A 153 2.09 -7.47 -10.25
N ALA A 154 2.97 -8.44 -10.06
CA ALA A 154 4.35 -8.37 -10.52
C ALA A 154 4.42 -8.32 -12.05
N TYR A 155 3.64 -9.13 -12.75
CA TYR A 155 3.59 -9.10 -14.20
C TYR A 155 3.12 -7.74 -14.71
N ALA A 156 2.05 -7.20 -14.14
CA ALA A 156 1.49 -5.91 -14.54
C ALA A 156 2.42 -4.71 -14.27
N ILE A 157 3.18 -4.71 -13.19
CA ILE A 157 4.03 -3.57 -12.79
C ILE A 157 5.47 -3.74 -13.26
N LEU A 158 6.04 -4.92 -13.08
CA LEU A 158 7.46 -5.21 -13.27
C LEU A 158 7.75 -5.93 -14.60
N GLY A 159 6.74 -6.50 -15.25
CA GLY A 159 6.92 -7.35 -16.43
C GLY A 159 7.58 -8.70 -16.12
N VAL A 160 7.61 -9.10 -14.84
CA VAL A 160 8.16 -10.39 -14.39
C VAL A 160 7.07 -11.21 -13.69
N GLY A 161 7.03 -12.51 -13.98
CA GLY A 161 6.14 -13.46 -13.30
C GLY A 161 6.88 -14.39 -12.34
N LYS A 162 6.08 -15.11 -11.55
CA LYS A 162 6.51 -16.26 -10.75
C LYS A 162 6.94 -17.43 -11.65
N LEU A 163 7.61 -18.40 -11.03
CA LEU A 163 7.82 -19.70 -11.66
C LEU A 163 6.51 -20.51 -11.57
N GLU A 164 6.13 -21.15 -12.67
CA GLU A 164 4.99 -22.07 -12.67
C GLU A 164 5.25 -23.25 -11.74
N ARG A 165 4.32 -23.52 -10.84
CA ARG A 165 4.38 -24.68 -9.95
C ARG A 165 3.93 -25.93 -10.70
N GLN A 166 4.82 -26.90 -10.87
CA GLN A 166 4.45 -28.22 -11.42
C GLN A 166 4.02 -29.21 -10.32
N LYS A 167 4.46 -28.99 -9.08
CA LYS A 167 4.22 -29.85 -7.92
C LYS A 167 3.87 -29.04 -6.68
N ASN A 168 3.36 -29.72 -5.66
CA ASN A 168 3.27 -29.14 -4.32
C ASN A 168 4.66 -28.85 -3.75
N VAL A 169 4.81 -27.73 -3.03
CA VAL A 169 6.08 -27.30 -2.41
C VAL A 169 6.72 -28.37 -1.52
N SER A 170 5.90 -29.16 -0.81
CA SER A 170 6.37 -30.27 0.02
C SER A 170 7.02 -31.41 -0.76
N ARG A 171 6.64 -31.57 -2.04
CA ARG A 171 7.11 -32.63 -2.94
C ARG A 171 8.22 -32.16 -3.88
N MET A 172 8.55 -30.87 -3.88
CA MET A 172 9.64 -30.32 -4.67
C MET A 172 10.99 -30.82 -4.16
N GLY A 173 11.91 -31.11 -5.08
CA GLY A 173 13.32 -31.33 -4.74
C GLY A 173 13.98 -30.04 -4.25
N TYR A 174 15.14 -30.13 -3.60
CA TYR A 174 15.80 -28.92 -3.04
C TYR A 174 16.08 -27.85 -4.08
N TRP A 175 16.46 -28.25 -5.29
CA TRP A 175 16.73 -27.30 -6.38
C TRP A 175 15.46 -26.51 -6.77
N GLU A 176 14.34 -27.22 -6.98
CA GLU A 176 13.07 -26.62 -7.42
C GLU A 176 12.49 -25.72 -6.33
N LEU A 177 12.53 -26.19 -5.08
CA LEU A 177 12.09 -25.42 -3.92
C LEU A 177 12.93 -24.16 -3.71
N ALA A 178 14.26 -24.26 -3.86
CA ALA A 178 15.13 -23.11 -3.69
C ALA A 178 14.91 -22.06 -4.77
N GLU A 179 14.76 -22.46 -6.03
CA GLU A 179 14.50 -21.51 -7.12
C GLU A 179 13.12 -20.85 -6.98
N TYR A 180 12.11 -21.64 -6.61
CA TYR A 180 10.75 -21.16 -6.36
C TYR A 180 10.73 -20.10 -5.25
N ASN A 181 11.23 -20.43 -4.06
CA ASN A 181 11.21 -19.54 -2.89
C ASN A 181 12.08 -18.28 -3.14
N TYR A 182 13.28 -18.46 -3.71
CA TYR A 182 14.12 -17.33 -4.10
C TYR A 182 13.41 -16.37 -5.05
N ARG A 183 12.68 -16.89 -6.05
CA ARG A 183 11.95 -16.06 -7.02
C ARG A 183 10.89 -15.21 -6.33
N ASP A 184 10.11 -15.77 -5.41
CA ASP A 184 9.06 -15.04 -4.69
C ASP A 184 9.64 -13.92 -3.82
N ALA A 185 10.71 -14.19 -3.07
CA ALA A 185 11.41 -13.16 -2.30
C ALA A 185 12.07 -12.09 -3.20
N LEU A 186 12.64 -12.48 -4.35
CA LEU A 186 13.27 -11.57 -5.30
C LEU A 186 12.25 -10.61 -5.94
N ILE A 187 11.10 -11.13 -6.39
CA ILE A 187 10.02 -10.29 -6.93
C ILE A 187 9.53 -9.30 -5.87
N THR A 188 9.37 -9.77 -4.63
CA THR A 188 8.96 -8.92 -3.50
C THR A 188 9.95 -7.77 -3.27
N LEU A 189 11.26 -8.05 -3.31
CA LEU A 189 12.29 -7.00 -3.25
C LEU A 189 12.23 -6.08 -4.49
N TYR A 190 11.99 -6.62 -5.68
CA TYR A 190 11.96 -5.84 -6.91
C TYR A 190 10.86 -4.78 -6.94
N PHE A 191 9.72 -4.99 -6.28
CA PHE A 191 8.76 -3.90 -6.09
C PHE A 191 9.38 -2.67 -5.42
N THR A 192 10.30 -2.87 -4.48
CA THR A 192 10.96 -1.77 -3.74
C THR A 192 12.00 -1.04 -4.58
N LEU A 193 12.67 -1.74 -5.50
CA LEU A 193 13.78 -1.21 -6.31
C LEU A 193 13.33 -0.69 -7.67
N TYR A 194 12.16 -1.13 -8.13
CA TYR A 194 11.62 -0.84 -9.45
C TYR A 194 11.60 0.65 -9.77
N ASN A 195 11.99 0.96 -11.01
CA ASN A 195 11.99 2.31 -11.59
C ASN A 195 12.59 3.31 -10.60
N GLY A 196 13.84 3.07 -10.17
CA GLY A 196 14.57 3.91 -9.21
C GLY A 196 13.86 4.05 -7.86
N GLU A 197 13.40 2.95 -7.27
CA GLU A 197 12.73 2.90 -5.97
C GLU A 197 11.40 3.68 -5.89
N MET A 198 10.65 3.69 -6.98
CA MET A 198 9.41 4.46 -7.13
C MET A 198 8.41 4.19 -6.00
N VAL A 199 8.22 2.91 -5.64
CA VAL A 199 7.29 2.48 -4.58
C VAL A 199 7.72 3.02 -3.22
N MET A 200 9.00 2.88 -2.86
CA MET A 200 9.51 3.32 -1.57
C MET A 200 9.44 4.84 -1.44
N LYS A 201 9.82 5.58 -2.49
CA LYS A 201 9.69 7.03 -2.55
C LYS A 201 8.23 7.47 -2.42
N LEU A 202 7.30 6.78 -3.08
CA LEU A 202 5.87 7.04 -2.97
C LEU A 202 5.38 6.84 -1.52
N ILE A 203 5.68 5.69 -0.90
CA ILE A 203 5.31 5.38 0.49
C ILE A 203 5.82 6.48 1.45
N LEU A 204 7.09 6.88 1.31
CA LEU A 204 7.70 7.94 2.12
C LEU A 204 7.00 9.29 1.94
N LEU A 205 6.64 9.66 0.71
CA LEU A 205 5.92 10.91 0.45
C LEU A 205 4.50 10.87 1.00
N LEU A 206 3.78 9.76 0.84
CA LEU A 206 2.45 9.59 1.41
C LEU A 206 2.49 9.73 2.94
N SER A 207 3.47 9.10 3.61
CA SER A 207 3.72 9.25 5.04
C SER A 207 3.96 10.71 5.44
N ARG A 208 4.80 11.43 4.69
CA ARG A 208 5.11 12.85 4.95
C ARG A 208 3.92 13.79 4.76
N ILE A 209 3.06 13.52 3.78
CA ILE A 209 1.84 14.32 3.51
C ILE A 209 0.79 14.00 4.58
N ALA A 210 0.52 12.72 4.83
CA ALA A 210 -0.48 12.27 5.80
C ALA A 210 -0.08 12.51 7.26
N LYS A 211 1.21 12.72 7.54
CA LYS A 211 1.79 12.80 8.90
C LYS A 211 1.60 11.52 9.70
N MET A 212 1.74 10.38 9.03
CA MET A 212 1.43 9.05 9.57
C MET A 212 2.61 8.10 9.36
N PRO A 213 2.91 7.19 10.29
CA PRO A 213 3.97 6.19 10.13
C PRO A 213 3.82 5.36 8.84
N ILE A 214 4.94 4.88 8.31
CA ILE A 214 4.96 4.09 7.07
C ILE A 214 4.11 2.82 7.19
N GLU A 215 4.22 2.12 8.33
CA GLU A 215 3.47 0.87 8.55
C GLU A 215 1.95 1.08 8.51
N ASP A 216 1.47 2.23 8.99
CA ASP A 216 0.05 2.59 8.95
C ASP A 216 -0.36 3.02 7.53
N ILE A 217 0.51 3.72 6.80
CA ILE A 217 0.25 4.18 5.42
C ILE A 217 0.05 2.99 4.50
N THR A 218 0.90 1.98 4.61
CA THR A 218 0.86 0.80 3.74
C THR A 218 -0.31 -0.14 4.04
N ARG A 219 -1.12 0.16 5.07
CA ARG A 219 -2.21 -0.71 5.56
C ARG A 219 -3.57 -0.04 5.66
N SER A 220 -3.68 1.24 5.31
CA SER A 220 -4.93 2.00 5.47
C SER A 220 -5.39 2.64 4.16
N GLN A 221 -6.69 2.88 4.03
CA GLN A 221 -7.25 3.57 2.88
C GLN A 221 -7.05 5.09 3.00
N VAL A 222 -7.11 5.80 1.88
CA VAL A 222 -6.82 7.25 1.80
C VAL A 222 -7.66 8.10 2.74
N SER A 223 -8.88 7.68 3.07
CA SER A 223 -9.72 8.38 4.05
C SER A 223 -9.07 8.48 5.43
N ALA A 224 -8.32 7.46 5.85
CA ALA A 224 -7.54 7.49 7.08
C ALA A 224 -6.37 8.49 6.98
N TRP A 225 -5.72 8.56 5.83
CA TRP A 225 -4.59 9.47 5.59
C TRP A 225 -5.04 10.92 5.63
N ILE A 226 -6.14 11.25 4.95
CA ILE A 226 -6.73 12.60 4.93
C ILE A 226 -7.17 12.98 6.35
N ARG A 227 -7.82 12.07 7.07
CA ARG A 227 -8.23 12.30 8.46
C ARG A 227 -7.03 12.58 9.36
N ASN A 228 -5.94 11.82 9.26
CA ASN A 228 -4.75 12.06 10.07
C ASN A 228 -4.07 13.40 9.71
N MET A 229 -4.02 13.75 8.43
CA MET A 229 -3.56 15.07 7.97
C MET A 229 -4.40 16.20 8.58
N LEU A 230 -5.74 16.06 8.59
CA LEU A 230 -6.63 17.03 9.23
C LEU A 230 -6.39 17.10 10.74
N TYR A 231 -6.28 15.97 11.44
CA TYR A 231 -6.00 15.94 12.88
C TYR A 231 -4.69 16.62 13.23
N TYR A 232 -3.63 16.34 12.47
CA TYR A 232 -2.35 17.00 12.63
C TYR A 232 -2.47 18.53 12.49
N GLU A 233 -3.16 19.00 11.45
CA GLU A 233 -3.33 20.42 11.18
C GLU A 233 -4.21 21.13 12.24
N HIS A 234 -5.21 20.45 12.81
CA HIS A 234 -5.97 20.95 13.97
C HIS A 234 -5.06 21.12 15.17
N ARG A 235 -4.31 20.07 15.54
CA ARG A 235 -3.44 20.08 16.71
C ARG A 235 -2.36 21.16 16.59
N ARG A 236 -1.76 21.31 15.41
CA ARG A 236 -0.76 22.37 15.13
C ARG A 236 -1.34 23.78 15.33
N ARG A 237 -2.62 23.99 15.05
CA ARG A 237 -3.31 25.29 15.22
C ARG A 237 -3.92 25.49 16.61
N GLY A 238 -3.81 24.51 17.50
CA GLY A 238 -4.49 24.54 18.79
C GLY A 238 -6.02 24.42 18.66
N TRP A 239 -6.53 23.91 17.54
CA TRP A 239 -7.97 23.73 17.33
C TRP A 239 -8.46 22.43 17.97
N LEU A 240 -9.70 22.47 18.47
CA LEU A 240 -10.42 21.26 18.89
C LEU A 240 -10.73 20.41 17.65
N ILE A 241 -10.43 19.11 17.73
CA ILE A 241 -10.87 18.16 16.70
C ILE A 241 -12.34 17.84 16.98
N PRO A 242 -13.28 18.18 16.09
CA PRO A 242 -14.69 17.93 16.32
C PRO A 242 -15.02 16.44 16.20
N ASN A 243 -16.00 15.97 16.99
CA ASN A 243 -16.56 14.64 16.77
C ASN A 243 -17.52 14.66 15.59
N LYS A 244 -17.75 13.48 15.01
CA LYS A 244 -18.67 13.33 13.89
C LYS A 244 -20.10 13.72 14.30
N GLU A 245 -20.50 13.36 15.51
CA GLU A 245 -21.82 13.65 16.09
C GLU A 245 -22.04 15.15 16.23
N ASP A 246 -21.01 15.89 16.67
CA ASP A 246 -21.08 17.34 16.83
C ASP A 246 -21.26 18.06 15.49
N ILE A 247 -20.52 17.62 14.45
CA ILE A 247 -20.68 18.15 13.09
C ILE A 247 -22.11 17.92 12.59
N LEU A 248 -22.66 16.71 12.78
CA LEU A 248 -24.01 16.39 12.33
C LEU A 248 -25.08 17.18 13.09
N LYS A 249 -24.89 17.39 14.39
CA LYS A 249 -25.81 18.16 15.22
C LYS A 249 -25.85 19.64 14.83
N GLU A 250 -24.69 20.25 14.61
CA GLU A 250 -24.56 21.66 14.23
C GLU A 250 -25.02 21.94 12.79
N LYS A 251 -24.74 21.01 11.86
CA LYS A 251 -24.99 21.24 10.42
C LYS A 251 -26.32 20.70 9.91
N GLY A 252 -27.06 19.99 10.76
CA GLY A 252 -28.32 19.35 10.41
C GLY A 252 -28.14 18.06 9.60
N SER A 253 -29.26 17.48 9.14
CA SER A 253 -29.24 16.30 8.29
C SER A 253 -28.80 16.64 6.86
N VAL A 254 -28.22 15.66 6.17
CA VAL A 254 -27.83 15.77 4.76
C VAL A 254 -29.09 16.05 3.93
N HIS A 255 -29.22 17.26 3.38
CA HIS A 255 -30.44 17.74 2.68
C HIS A 255 -30.76 17.04 1.35
N THR A 256 -30.00 16.03 0.93
CA THR A 256 -30.27 15.26 -0.28
C THR A 256 -31.25 14.12 -0.01
N LYS A 257 -32.48 14.25 -0.51
CA LYS A 257 -33.41 13.12 -0.67
C LYS A 257 -32.69 12.02 -1.46
N ALA A 258 -32.59 10.83 -0.87
CA ALA A 258 -32.14 9.62 -1.54
C ALA A 258 -33.19 9.24 -2.61
N ILE A 259 -32.99 9.69 -3.84
CA ILE A 259 -33.80 9.26 -4.98
C ILE A 259 -32.96 8.25 -5.75
N ILE A 260 -33.35 6.98 -5.58
CA ILE A 260 -32.98 5.75 -6.30
C ILE A 260 -32.05 4.77 -5.53
N LYS A 261 -32.67 3.66 -5.12
CA LYS A 261 -32.10 2.33 -4.80
C LYS A 261 -30.60 2.30 -4.48
N GLY A 262 -30.24 2.63 -3.24
CA GLY A 262 -28.96 2.25 -2.64
C GLY A 262 -27.76 3.18 -2.88
N LYS A 263 -27.91 4.30 -3.60
CA LYS A 263 -26.85 5.33 -3.72
C LYS A 263 -27.21 6.59 -2.92
N LYS A 264 -26.27 7.07 -2.09
CA LYS A 264 -26.45 8.20 -1.16
C LYS A 264 -26.47 9.60 -1.81
N TYR A 265 -26.22 9.72 -3.11
CA TYR A 265 -26.05 11.02 -3.78
C TYR A 265 -26.55 10.96 -5.23
N ALA A 266 -27.16 12.04 -5.72
CA ALA A 266 -27.37 12.23 -7.15
C ALA A 266 -26.00 12.27 -7.84
N GLY A 267 -25.75 11.31 -8.73
CA GLY A 267 -24.56 11.33 -9.57
C GLY A 267 -24.61 12.49 -10.58
N ALA A 268 -23.51 12.71 -11.30
CA ALA A 268 -23.51 13.61 -12.45
C ALA A 268 -24.57 13.17 -13.48
N VAL A 269 -25.21 14.12 -14.15
CA VAL A 269 -26.02 13.84 -15.34
C VAL A 269 -25.07 13.29 -16.40
N VAL A 270 -25.26 12.02 -16.77
CA VAL A 270 -24.56 11.42 -17.90
C VAL A 270 -25.47 11.59 -19.10
N LEU A 271 -25.02 12.35 -20.09
CA LEU A 271 -25.74 12.49 -21.36
C LEU A 271 -25.42 11.27 -22.21
N ASP A 272 -26.45 10.61 -22.74
CA ASP A 272 -26.26 9.53 -23.70
C ASP A 272 -25.70 10.12 -25.00
N PRO A 273 -24.55 9.64 -25.49
CA PRO A 273 -24.00 10.12 -26.74
C PRO A 273 -24.88 9.60 -27.91
N PRO A 274 -24.99 10.36 -29.02
CA PRO A 274 -25.60 9.84 -30.23
C PRO A 274 -24.85 8.59 -30.71
N LEU A 275 -25.59 7.57 -31.16
CA LEU A 275 -25.01 6.32 -31.68
C LEU A 275 -24.55 6.52 -33.12
N GLY A 276 -23.33 6.10 -33.43
CA GLY A 276 -22.76 6.21 -34.78
C GLY A 276 -21.25 6.10 -34.78
N ILE A 277 -20.66 6.25 -35.98
CA ILE A 277 -19.22 6.35 -36.15
C ILE A 277 -18.89 7.83 -36.34
N PHE A 278 -18.05 8.36 -35.45
CA PHE A 278 -17.59 9.74 -35.49
C PHE A 278 -16.09 9.77 -35.72
N PHE A 279 -15.64 10.67 -36.59
CA PHE A 279 -14.23 10.95 -36.84
C PHE A 279 -13.86 12.28 -36.16
N ASP A 280 -12.58 12.48 -35.88
CA ASP A 280 -12.05 13.72 -35.26
C ASP A 280 -12.69 14.08 -33.92
N VAL A 281 -12.78 13.10 -33.02
CA VAL A 281 -13.35 13.28 -31.67
C VAL A 281 -12.34 13.95 -30.74
N TYR A 282 -12.74 15.08 -30.14
CA TYR A 282 -11.96 15.79 -29.13
C TYR A 282 -12.51 15.53 -27.73
N VAL A 283 -11.63 15.18 -26.78
CA VAL A 283 -11.99 14.98 -25.38
C VAL A 283 -11.49 16.17 -24.56
N LEU A 284 -12.42 16.87 -23.90
CA LEU A 284 -12.13 17.95 -22.96
C LEU A 284 -12.42 17.46 -21.54
N ASP A 285 -11.46 17.64 -20.64
CA ASP A 285 -11.59 17.25 -19.23
C ASP A 285 -11.21 18.42 -18.31
N PHE A 286 -11.95 18.56 -17.21
CA PHE A 286 -11.61 19.53 -16.17
C PHE A 286 -10.50 18.96 -15.29
N ALA A 287 -9.34 19.62 -15.29
CA ALA A 287 -8.23 19.20 -14.44
C ALA A 287 -8.61 19.26 -12.95
N SER A 288 -8.84 18.09 -12.34
CA SER A 288 -9.20 17.95 -10.92
C SER A 288 -10.45 18.78 -10.56
N LEU A 289 -11.59 18.46 -11.19
CA LEU A 289 -12.87 19.16 -11.02
C LEU A 289 -13.28 19.38 -9.56
N TYR A 290 -13.52 18.33 -8.78
CA TYR A 290 -13.98 18.46 -7.39
C TYR A 290 -12.99 19.19 -6.48
N PRO A 291 -11.68 18.87 -6.49
CA PRO A 291 -10.67 19.63 -5.75
C PRO A 291 -10.68 21.13 -6.08
N THR A 292 -10.93 21.44 -7.35
CA THR A 292 -11.03 22.83 -7.79
C THR A 292 -12.26 23.53 -7.26
N ILE A 293 -13.41 22.86 -7.25
CA ILE A 293 -14.64 23.38 -6.66
C ILE A 293 -14.48 23.56 -5.14
N ILE A 294 -13.93 22.56 -4.45
CA ILE A 294 -13.67 22.58 -3.00
C ILE A 294 -12.85 23.81 -2.61
N SER A 295 -11.73 24.03 -3.29
CA SER A 295 -10.85 25.17 -3.04
C SER A 295 -11.48 26.51 -3.44
N LYS A 296 -12.07 26.60 -4.64
CA LYS A 296 -12.63 27.87 -5.18
C LYS A 296 -13.81 28.37 -4.37
N TRP A 297 -14.65 27.46 -3.87
CA TRP A 297 -15.85 27.81 -3.12
C TRP A 297 -15.66 27.76 -1.61
N ASN A 298 -14.45 27.53 -1.12
CA ASN A 298 -14.14 27.45 0.31
C ASN A 298 -14.92 26.36 1.05
N LEU A 299 -15.09 25.18 0.43
CA LEU A 299 -15.90 24.09 1.00
C LEU A 299 -15.10 23.33 2.07
N SER A 300 -15.60 23.35 3.30
CA SER A 300 -15.07 22.64 4.46
C SER A 300 -16.17 22.42 5.50
N TYR A 301 -15.97 21.48 6.43
CA TYR A 301 -17.00 21.12 7.42
C TYR A 301 -17.37 22.30 8.34
N GLU A 302 -16.45 23.22 8.58
CA GLU A 302 -16.65 24.41 9.40
C GLU A 302 -17.16 25.63 8.61
N THR A 303 -17.00 25.66 7.29
CA THR A 303 -17.39 26.80 6.44
C THR A 303 -18.74 26.62 5.76
N VAL A 304 -19.19 25.39 5.53
CA VAL A 304 -20.53 25.08 5.01
C VAL A 304 -21.56 25.21 6.13
N ASN A 305 -22.71 25.83 5.85
CA ASN A 305 -23.79 26.11 6.81
C ASN A 305 -23.24 26.70 8.12
N CYS A 306 -22.32 27.65 8.00
CA CYS A 306 -21.67 28.32 9.14
C CYS A 306 -22.60 29.35 9.80
N LYS A 307 -23.40 30.05 9.01
CA LYS A 307 -24.40 31.05 9.43
C LYS A 307 -25.52 31.15 8.37
N PRO A 308 -26.77 31.44 8.77
CA PRO A 308 -27.92 31.45 7.85
C PRO A 308 -27.83 32.50 6.72
N ASP A 309 -27.13 33.61 6.98
CA ASP A 309 -26.97 34.78 6.12
C ASP A 309 -25.71 34.72 5.24
N ALA A 310 -24.94 33.63 5.29
CA ALA A 310 -23.77 33.46 4.43
C ALA A 310 -24.15 33.31 2.94
N GLU A 311 -23.18 33.59 2.08
CA GLU A 311 -23.32 33.49 0.61
C GLU A 311 -23.77 32.08 0.20
N ARG A 312 -24.75 32.01 -0.70
CA ARG A 312 -25.10 30.76 -1.38
C ARG A 312 -24.31 30.67 -2.69
N PRO A 313 -23.51 29.61 -2.91
CA PRO A 313 -22.78 29.44 -4.16
C PRO A 313 -23.67 29.45 -5.40
N LEU A 314 -24.88 28.90 -5.27
CA LEU A 314 -25.93 28.93 -6.27
C LEU A 314 -27.29 29.17 -5.57
N PRO A 315 -28.18 30.01 -6.10
CA PRO A 315 -29.47 30.33 -5.47
C PRO A 315 -30.33 29.10 -5.12
N GLU A 316 -30.30 28.08 -5.97
CA GLU A 316 -31.06 26.83 -5.86
C GLU A 316 -30.50 25.84 -4.83
N LEU A 317 -29.27 26.03 -4.37
CA LEU A 317 -28.67 25.13 -3.38
C LEU A 317 -29.22 25.42 -1.97
N PRO A 318 -29.47 24.39 -1.16
CA PRO A 318 -29.93 24.55 0.22
C PRO A 318 -28.78 24.91 1.19
N HIS A 319 -27.57 25.17 0.69
CA HIS A 319 -26.37 25.33 1.49
C HIS A 319 -25.77 26.73 1.36
N THR A 320 -25.36 27.29 2.49
CA THR A 320 -24.59 28.55 2.56
C THR A 320 -23.12 28.25 2.84
N VAL A 321 -22.21 29.14 2.43
CA VAL A 321 -20.78 28.98 2.64
C VAL A 321 -20.14 30.28 3.11
N CYS A 322 -19.46 30.23 4.26
CA CYS A 322 -18.65 31.36 4.74
C CYS A 322 -17.36 31.49 3.95
N ARG A 323 -17.01 32.73 3.62
CA ARG A 323 -15.71 33.10 3.02
C ARG A 323 -14.86 34.01 3.89
N ASP A 324 -15.37 34.38 5.06
CA ASP A 324 -14.69 35.24 6.03
C ASP A 324 -13.37 34.63 6.54
N LYS A 325 -13.27 33.28 6.53
CA LYS A 325 -12.08 32.54 6.92
C LYS A 325 -11.84 31.37 5.97
N PRO A 326 -10.57 31.03 5.67
CA PRO A 326 -10.25 29.88 4.83
C PRO A 326 -10.60 28.58 5.56
N GLY A 327 -11.38 27.72 4.92
CA GLY A 327 -11.72 26.41 5.43
C GLY A 327 -10.53 25.45 5.35
N LEU A 328 -10.37 24.58 6.33
CA LEU A 328 -9.24 23.68 6.48
C LEU A 328 -9.17 22.68 5.33
N THR A 329 -10.27 21.98 5.02
CA THR A 329 -10.32 21.03 3.90
C THR A 329 -10.07 21.74 2.58
N SER A 330 -10.75 22.87 2.36
CA SER A 330 -10.55 23.74 1.18
C SER A 330 -9.08 24.12 0.99
N THR A 331 -8.42 24.55 2.06
CA THR A 331 -7.02 24.99 2.04
C THR A 331 -6.08 23.82 1.73
N LEU A 332 -6.22 22.69 2.41
CA LEU A 332 -5.33 21.54 2.24
C LEU A 332 -5.47 20.93 0.84
N VAL A 333 -6.70 20.75 0.36
CA VAL A 333 -6.96 20.24 -1.00
C VAL A 333 -6.46 21.21 -2.05
N GLY A 334 -6.70 22.51 -1.86
CA GLY A 334 -6.20 23.57 -2.75
C GLY A 334 -4.67 23.57 -2.87
N ILE A 335 -3.97 23.54 -1.74
CA ILE A 335 -2.50 23.50 -1.71
C ILE A 335 -1.97 22.25 -2.43
N LEU A 336 -2.52 21.06 -2.14
CA LEU A 336 -2.11 19.82 -2.80
C LEU A 336 -2.33 19.90 -4.31
N ARG A 337 -3.49 20.40 -4.74
CA ARG A 337 -3.81 20.62 -6.17
C ARG A 337 -2.80 21.57 -6.82
N ASP A 338 -2.55 22.72 -6.21
CA ASP A 338 -1.74 23.77 -6.82
C ASP A 338 -0.28 23.38 -6.90
N LEU A 339 0.26 22.76 -5.84
CA LEU A 339 1.60 22.18 -5.89
C LEU A 339 1.70 21.12 -7.00
N ARG A 340 0.70 20.26 -7.14
CA ARG A 340 0.70 19.25 -8.20
C ARG A 340 0.67 19.88 -9.60
N VAL A 341 -0.30 20.74 -9.87
CA VAL A 341 -0.58 21.25 -11.22
C VAL A 341 0.42 22.31 -11.66
N HIS A 342 0.71 23.27 -10.77
CA HIS A 342 1.51 24.45 -11.12
C HIS A 342 3.00 24.24 -10.89
N VAL A 343 3.40 23.31 -10.01
CA VAL A 343 4.80 23.06 -9.67
C VAL A 343 5.26 21.71 -10.21
N TYR A 344 4.88 20.61 -9.55
CA TYR A 344 5.51 19.30 -9.81
C TYR A 344 5.20 18.73 -11.20
N LYS A 345 4.00 18.95 -11.76
CA LYS A 345 3.70 18.55 -13.15
C LYS A 345 4.53 19.33 -14.17
N LYS A 346 4.84 20.60 -13.90
CA LYS A 346 5.70 21.41 -14.78
C LYS A 346 7.17 21.02 -14.63
N LEU A 347 7.62 20.78 -13.39
CA LEU A 347 8.97 20.33 -13.09
C LEU A 347 9.25 18.96 -13.73
N ALA A 348 8.34 17.99 -13.62
CA ALA A 348 8.49 16.68 -14.27
C ALA A 348 8.69 16.80 -15.80
N LYS A 349 7.98 17.71 -16.46
CA LYS A 349 8.12 17.96 -17.90
C LYS A 349 9.43 18.64 -18.29
N LYS A 350 9.97 19.48 -17.41
CA LYS A 350 11.18 20.29 -17.64
C LYS A 350 12.43 19.69 -16.99
N ALA A 351 12.31 18.53 -16.34
CA ALA A 351 13.38 17.93 -15.58
C ALA A 351 14.59 17.67 -16.49
N PRO A 352 15.79 18.15 -16.13
CA PRO A 352 16.96 18.01 -16.99
C PRO A 352 17.53 16.59 -16.96
N THR A 353 17.29 15.83 -15.89
CA THR A 353 17.73 14.44 -15.75
C THR A 353 16.57 13.45 -15.62
N PRO A 354 16.76 12.18 -16.05
CA PRO A 354 15.78 11.12 -15.81
C PRO A 354 15.49 10.91 -14.32
N ALA A 355 16.49 11.02 -13.45
CA ALA A 355 16.34 10.85 -12.01
C ALA A 355 15.44 11.93 -11.37
N GLU A 356 15.63 13.21 -11.75
CA GLU A 356 14.76 14.30 -11.29
C GLU A 356 13.35 14.18 -11.84
N ARG A 357 13.22 13.79 -13.12
CA ARG A 357 11.92 13.54 -13.73
C ARG A 357 11.15 12.50 -12.93
N GLN A 358 11.81 11.39 -12.63
CA GLN A 358 11.25 10.30 -11.85
C GLN A 358 10.85 10.75 -10.44
N LEU A 359 11.68 11.56 -9.76
CA LEU A 359 11.33 12.14 -8.46
C LEU A 359 10.06 13.00 -8.55
N TYR A 360 9.98 13.91 -9.52
CA TYR A 360 8.82 14.79 -9.68
C TYR A 360 7.55 14.02 -10.09
N ASP A 361 7.70 12.97 -10.89
CA ASP A 361 6.62 12.06 -11.24
C ASP A 361 6.10 11.29 -10.03
N VAL A 362 6.98 10.86 -9.12
CA VAL A 362 6.58 10.26 -7.84
C VAL A 362 5.83 11.27 -6.96
N VAL A 363 6.32 12.51 -6.85
CA VAL A 363 5.65 13.56 -6.05
C VAL A 363 4.27 13.92 -6.61
N GLN A 364 4.14 14.16 -7.91
CA GLN A 364 2.84 14.50 -8.50
C GLN A 364 1.85 13.31 -8.47
N SER A 365 2.36 12.07 -8.47
CA SER A 365 1.55 10.86 -8.28
C SER A 365 1.04 10.74 -6.84
N ALA A 366 1.90 10.95 -5.85
CA ALA A 366 1.50 10.99 -4.44
C ALA A 366 0.39 12.02 -4.20
N MET A 367 0.56 13.24 -4.74
CA MET A 367 -0.46 14.28 -4.65
C MET A 367 -1.77 13.89 -5.35
N LYS A 368 -1.68 13.24 -6.52
CA LYS A 368 -2.87 12.76 -7.26
C LYS A 368 -3.71 11.78 -6.42
N VAL A 369 -3.05 10.92 -5.65
CA VAL A 369 -3.73 9.95 -4.76
C VAL A 369 -4.59 10.68 -3.72
N PHE A 370 -4.08 11.74 -3.08
CA PHE A 370 -4.87 12.53 -2.12
C PHE A 370 -5.98 13.32 -2.80
N ILE A 371 -5.66 14.03 -3.89
CA ILE A 371 -6.57 14.95 -4.59
C ILE A 371 -7.79 14.23 -5.17
N ASN A 372 -7.63 13.01 -5.70
CA ASN A 372 -8.74 12.28 -6.31
C ASN A 372 -9.53 11.41 -5.33
N ALA A 373 -9.07 11.31 -4.08
CA ALA A 373 -9.72 10.56 -3.02
C ALA A 373 -10.33 11.47 -1.92
N SER A 374 -10.11 12.78 -2.03
CA SER A 374 -10.60 13.83 -1.11
C SER A 374 -12.02 14.28 -1.37
#